data_AF-A0A924SSW8-F1
#
_entry.id   AF-A0A924SSW8-F1
#
_cell.length_a   1.000
_cell.length_b   1.000
_cell.length_c   1.000
_cell.angle_alpha   90.00
_cell.angle_beta   90.00
_cell.angle_gamma   90.00
#
_symmetry.space_group_name_H-M   'P 1'
#
loop_
_entity.id
_entity.type
_entity.pdbx_description
1 polymer ?
#
loop_
_entity_poly.entity_id
_entity_poly.type
_entity_poly.pdbx_seq_one_letter_code
_entity_poly.pdbx_strand_id
1 'polypeptide(L)'
;MLDLSCWHKLCGPASAEFALMDEKAEPIDGPAKRGDHLRIDIPGPGTATCGGYDWVRVEFIEEISNPAKDEESCGMKVRAACAPGEEQKDTAHFFKSDATSSFIVHRSQKKVTASYHGRNEIPNTSTGNTADNIRNTMVAMGAIAGFSEVQWSTLAKGFLKNEIRQ
;
A
#
# COMPACT_ATOMS: atom_id res chain seq x y z
N MET A 1 -10.57 4.76 6.12
CA MET A 1 -9.85 3.79 5.28
C MET A 1 -9.51 4.39 3.92
N LEU A 2 -10.49 4.92 3.17
CA LEU A 2 -10.26 5.41 1.79
C LEU A 2 -9.53 6.76 1.69
N ASP A 3 -9.41 7.51 2.77
CA ASP A 3 -8.49 8.66 2.82
C ASP A 3 -7.09 8.14 3.19
N LEU A 4 -6.21 8.01 2.20
CA LEU A 4 -4.88 7.44 2.38
C LEU A 4 -3.89 8.44 2.97
N SER A 5 -4.16 9.74 2.82
CA SER A 5 -3.31 10.79 3.39
C SER A 5 -3.19 10.67 4.92
N CYS A 6 -4.19 10.08 5.58
CA CYS A 6 -4.19 9.88 7.03
C CYS A 6 -3.50 8.57 7.50
N TRP A 7 -3.08 7.69 6.60
CA TRP A 7 -2.56 6.37 6.96
C TRP A 7 -1.26 6.44 7.78
N HIS A 8 -0.38 7.40 7.50
CA HIS A 8 0.83 7.61 8.31
C HIS A 8 0.48 7.93 9.78
N LYS A 9 -0.62 8.65 10.03
CA LYS A 9 -1.10 8.99 11.38
C LYS A 9 -1.59 7.75 12.13
N LEU A 10 -2.11 6.76 11.40
CA LEU A 10 -2.57 5.48 11.97
C LEU A 10 -1.39 4.57 12.37
N CYS A 11 -0.29 4.64 11.62
CA CYS A 11 0.88 3.79 11.80
C CYS A 11 1.95 4.37 12.74
N GLY A 12 2.00 5.69 12.92
CA GLY A 12 2.93 6.37 13.83
C GLY A 12 4.20 6.93 13.15
N PRO A 13 5.10 7.58 13.92
CA PRO A 13 6.18 8.43 13.39
C PRO A 13 7.33 7.71 12.66
N ALA A 14 7.35 6.37 12.65
CA ALA A 14 8.35 5.57 11.94
C ALA A 14 7.71 4.73 10.81
N SER A 15 6.58 5.20 10.29
CA SER A 15 5.81 4.51 9.26
C SER A 15 6.06 5.10 7.88
N ALA A 16 5.67 4.36 6.84
CA ALA A 16 5.69 4.88 5.48
C ALA A 16 4.73 6.08 5.33
N GLU A 17 5.12 7.05 4.51
CA GLU A 17 4.23 8.14 4.10
C GLU A 17 3.44 7.74 2.85
N PHE A 18 2.20 8.20 2.79
CA PHE A 18 1.24 7.82 1.75
C PHE A 18 0.68 9.07 1.10
N ALA A 19 0.77 9.15 -0.23
CA ALA A 19 0.15 10.20 -1.02
C ALA A 19 -0.71 9.59 -2.13
N LEU A 20 -1.97 10.01 -2.20
CA LEU A 20 -2.85 9.68 -3.30
C LEU A 20 -2.56 10.62 -4.46
N MET A 21 -2.39 10.07 -5.66
CA MET A 21 -2.01 10.76 -6.87
C MET A 21 -2.97 10.40 -8.00
N ASP A 22 -3.28 11.36 -8.86
CA ASP A 22 -4.05 11.10 -10.07
C ASP A 22 -3.17 10.48 -11.18
N GLU A 23 -3.76 10.24 -12.35
CA GLU A 23 -3.05 9.70 -13.52
C GLU A 23 -1.98 10.64 -14.10
N LYS A 24 -1.92 11.89 -13.64
CA LYS A 24 -0.92 12.90 -14.00
C LYS A 24 0.13 13.09 -12.90
N ALA A 25 0.12 12.26 -11.86
CA ALA A 25 0.97 12.35 -10.68
C ALA A 25 0.72 13.60 -9.81
N GLU A 26 -0.45 14.21 -9.91
CA GLU A 26 -0.86 15.33 -9.08
C GLU A 26 -1.51 14.83 -7.77
N PRO A 27 -1.19 15.42 -6.60
CA PRO A 27 -1.79 15.02 -5.33
C PRO A 27 -3.31 15.19 -5.31
N ILE A 28 -3.99 14.19 -4.75
CA ILE A 28 -5.44 14.20 -4.52
C ILE A 28 -5.72 14.33 -3.03
N ASP A 29 -6.45 15.39 -2.65
CA ASP A 29 -7.06 15.50 -1.33
C ASP A 29 -8.46 14.87 -1.36
N GLY A 30 -8.60 13.66 -0.81
CA GLY A 30 -9.90 13.00 -0.70
C GLY A 30 -9.83 11.47 -0.65
N PRO A 31 -11.01 10.81 -0.73
CA PRO A 31 -11.06 9.35 -0.77
C PRO A 31 -10.55 8.83 -2.11
N ALA A 32 -9.79 7.73 -2.05
CA ALA A 32 -9.34 7.01 -3.23
C ALA A 32 -10.49 6.53 -4.11
N LYS A 33 -10.20 6.50 -5.40
CA LYS A 33 -11.04 5.97 -6.46
C LYS A 33 -10.26 4.95 -7.27
N ARG A 34 -11.01 4.12 -7.99
CA ARG A 34 -10.43 3.19 -8.96
C ARG A 34 -9.61 3.96 -10.00
N GLY A 35 -8.38 3.50 -10.25
CA GLY A 35 -7.45 4.13 -11.19
C GLY A 35 -6.44 5.08 -10.53
N ASP A 36 -6.74 5.59 -9.33
CA ASP A 36 -5.79 6.44 -8.60
C ASP A 36 -4.52 5.67 -8.25
N HIS A 37 -3.41 6.39 -8.17
CA HIS A 37 -2.11 5.86 -7.78
C HIS A 37 -1.80 6.26 -6.35
N LEU A 38 -1.16 5.37 -5.62
CA LEU A 38 -0.66 5.61 -4.29
C LEU A 38 0.86 5.57 -4.35
N ARG A 39 1.47 6.68 -3.96
CA ARG A 39 2.90 6.76 -3.69
C ARG A 39 3.15 6.39 -2.24
N ILE A 40 4.09 5.48 -2.04
CA ILE A 40 4.50 4.97 -0.73
C ILE A 40 5.97 5.33 -0.53
N ASP A 41 6.24 6.20 0.44
CA ASP A 41 7.59 6.57 0.85
C ASP A 41 8.00 5.72 2.06
N ILE A 42 8.83 4.72 1.82
CA ILE A 42 9.29 3.78 2.84
C ILE A 42 10.62 4.32 3.43
N PRO A 43 10.72 4.49 4.76
CA PRO A 43 11.97 4.92 5.39
C PRO A 43 13.12 3.94 5.09
N GLY A 44 14.19 4.45 4.48
CA GLY A 44 15.38 3.66 4.16
C GLY A 44 16.06 4.09 2.85
N PRO A 45 17.12 3.39 2.42
CA PRO A 45 17.71 3.61 1.10
C PRO A 45 16.68 3.21 0.03
N GLY A 46 16.13 4.21 -0.66
CA GLY A 46 15.10 4.03 -1.68
C GLY A 46 15.56 3.17 -2.86
N THR A 47 14.60 2.74 -3.67
CA THR A 47 14.86 2.01 -4.92
C THR A 47 15.49 2.97 -5.95
N ALA A 48 16.33 2.46 -6.85
CA ALA A 48 16.93 3.29 -7.90
C ALA A 48 15.95 3.60 -9.07
N THR A 49 14.71 3.13 -8.98
CA THR A 49 13.71 3.11 -10.07
C THR A 49 12.39 3.79 -9.63
N CYS A 50 11.55 4.22 -10.58
CA CYS A 50 10.34 5.06 -10.39
C CYS A 50 10.46 6.19 -9.35
N GLY A 51 11.55 6.96 -9.42
CA GLY A 51 11.73 8.16 -8.60
C GLY A 51 12.05 7.89 -7.12
N GLY A 52 12.35 6.64 -6.73
CA GLY A 52 12.75 6.29 -5.37
C GLY A 52 11.60 5.94 -4.42
N TYR A 53 10.39 5.78 -4.94
CA TYR A 53 9.19 5.45 -4.19
C TYR A 53 8.59 4.13 -4.66
N ASP A 54 7.85 3.46 -3.78
CA ASP A 54 6.99 2.36 -4.16
C ASP A 54 5.65 2.92 -4.67
N TRP A 55 5.14 2.36 -5.76
CA TRP A 55 3.89 2.78 -6.37
C TRP A 55 2.90 1.62 -6.46
N VAL A 56 1.66 1.89 -6.09
CA VAL A 56 0.54 0.97 -6.33
C VAL A 56 -0.63 1.70 -6.96
N ARG A 57 -1.45 1.00 -7.73
CA ARG A 57 -2.67 1.55 -8.35
C ARG A 57 -3.90 0.87 -7.77
N VAL A 58 -4.94 1.65 -7.50
CA VAL A 58 -6.23 1.13 -7.03
C VAL A 58 -6.92 0.36 -8.16
N GLU A 59 -7.04 -0.96 -8.01
CA GLU A 59 -7.74 -1.80 -8.97
C GLU A 59 -9.25 -1.72 -8.78
N PHE A 60 -9.71 -1.84 -7.53
CA PHE A 60 -11.12 -1.90 -7.16
C PHE A 60 -11.33 -1.38 -5.73
N ILE A 61 -12.47 -0.75 -5.53
CA ILE A 61 -13.04 -0.41 -4.22
C ILE A 61 -14.45 -0.98 -4.21
N GLU A 62 -14.79 -1.70 -3.15
CA GLU A 62 -16.10 -2.31 -2.96
C GLU A 62 -16.64 -1.95 -1.58
N GLU A 63 -17.90 -1.50 -1.56
CA GLU A 63 -18.64 -1.26 -0.34
C GLU A 63 -19.90 -2.13 -0.34
N ILE A 64 -20.09 -2.90 0.72
CA ILE A 64 -21.19 -3.84 0.88
C ILE A 64 -21.92 -3.48 2.17
N SER A 65 -23.23 -3.32 2.11
CA SER A 65 -24.08 -3.15 3.28
C SER A 65 -25.21 -4.18 3.25
N ASN A 66 -25.40 -4.86 4.36
CA ASN A 66 -26.51 -5.78 4.59
C ASN A 66 -27.23 -5.42 5.90
N PRO A 67 -28.20 -4.49 5.85
CA PRO A 67 -28.94 -4.06 7.04
C PRO A 67 -29.67 -5.19 7.75
N ALA A 68 -30.15 -6.21 7.02
CA ALA A 68 -30.89 -7.33 7.60
C ALA A 68 -30.01 -8.20 8.52
N LYS A 69 -28.69 -8.19 8.32
CA LYS A 69 -27.72 -8.90 9.16
C LYS A 69 -26.91 -7.98 10.08
N ASP A 70 -27.16 -6.67 10.01
CA ASP A 70 -26.35 -5.64 10.67
C ASP A 70 -24.86 -5.77 10.28
N GLU A 71 -24.59 -5.84 8.98
CA GLU A 71 -23.25 -6.05 8.40
C GLU A 71 -22.89 -4.96 7.40
N GLU A 72 -21.63 -4.51 7.45
CA GLU A 72 -21.05 -3.54 6.51
C GLU A 72 -19.60 -3.93 6.20
N SER A 73 -19.14 -3.65 4.99
CA SER A 73 -17.76 -3.91 4.57
C SER A 73 -17.29 -2.85 3.59
N CYS A 74 -16.06 -2.38 3.75
CA CYS A 74 -15.35 -1.55 2.79
C CYS A 74 -14.03 -2.25 2.46
N GLY A 75 -13.83 -2.56 1.17
CA GLY A 75 -12.65 -3.23 0.65
C GLY A 75 -11.95 -2.38 -0.39
N MET A 76 -10.62 -2.32 -0.36
CA MET A 76 -9.80 -1.69 -1.38
C MET A 76 -8.69 -2.64 -1.79
N LYS A 77 -8.55 -2.87 -3.09
CA LYS A 77 -7.47 -3.67 -3.67
C LYS A 77 -6.56 -2.79 -4.50
N VAL A 78 -5.26 -2.87 -4.21
CA VAL A 78 -4.21 -2.18 -4.95
C VAL A 78 -3.27 -3.18 -5.61
N ARG A 79 -2.64 -2.79 -6.72
CA ARG A 79 -1.63 -3.57 -7.44
C ARG A 79 -0.34 -2.79 -7.55
N ALA A 80 0.80 -3.46 -7.43
CA ALA A 80 2.11 -2.91 -7.77
C ALA A 80 2.11 -2.26 -9.16
N ALA A 81 2.58 -1.01 -9.23
CA ALA A 81 2.57 -0.19 -10.43
C ALA A 81 3.87 0.62 -10.56
N CYS A 82 4.02 1.34 -11.67
CA CYS A 82 5.02 2.39 -11.83
C CYS A 82 4.37 3.75 -11.49
N ALA A 83 5.18 4.80 -11.43
CA ALA A 83 4.68 6.17 -11.34
C ALA A 83 3.73 6.48 -12.51
N PRO A 84 2.72 7.36 -12.32
CA PRO A 84 1.83 7.76 -13.40
C PRO A 84 2.62 8.31 -14.60
N GLY A 85 2.29 7.84 -15.81
CA GLY A 85 2.95 8.26 -17.05
C GLY A 85 4.24 7.51 -17.41
N GLU A 86 4.78 6.64 -16.54
CA GLU A 86 5.90 5.76 -16.88
C GLU A 86 5.41 4.44 -17.51
N GLU A 87 6.12 3.97 -18.54
CA GLU A 87 5.84 2.65 -19.09
C GLU A 87 6.17 1.56 -18.06
N GLN A 88 5.27 0.57 -17.95
CA GLN A 88 5.32 -0.55 -17.01
C GLN A 88 6.45 -1.56 -17.30
N LYS A 89 7.52 -1.14 -17.99
CA LYS A 89 8.63 -2.00 -18.43
C LYS A 89 9.46 -2.51 -17.26
N ASP A 90 9.63 -1.69 -16.22
CA ASP A 90 10.30 -2.06 -14.97
C ASP A 90 9.44 -1.59 -13.78
N THR A 91 8.81 -2.52 -13.08
CA THR A 91 8.06 -2.20 -11.85
C THR A 91 9.05 -1.90 -10.75
N ALA A 92 9.26 -0.61 -10.45
CA ALA A 92 10.05 -0.15 -9.32
C ALA A 92 9.28 -0.27 -8.00
N HIS A 93 8.73 -1.44 -7.79
CA HIS A 93 8.05 -1.79 -6.57
C HIS A 93 8.85 -2.92 -5.92
N PHE A 94 8.88 -2.93 -4.59
CA PHE A 94 9.56 -3.99 -3.84
C PHE A 94 9.18 -5.41 -4.31
N PHE A 95 7.90 -5.58 -4.66
CA PHE A 95 7.37 -6.80 -5.28
C PHE A 95 7.15 -6.64 -6.78
N LYS A 96 7.14 -7.77 -7.51
CA LYS A 96 6.80 -7.83 -8.93
C LYS A 96 5.40 -7.24 -9.24
N SER A 97 5.15 -6.83 -10.49
CA SER A 97 3.87 -6.22 -10.94
C SER A 97 2.62 -7.09 -10.76
N ASP A 98 2.80 -8.40 -10.59
CA ASP A 98 1.71 -9.31 -10.30
C ASP A 98 1.25 -9.26 -8.84
N ALA A 99 2.00 -8.57 -7.97
CA ALA A 99 1.67 -8.39 -6.57
C ALA A 99 0.42 -7.51 -6.37
N THR A 100 -0.48 -7.98 -5.51
CA THR A 100 -1.67 -7.22 -5.11
C THR A 100 -1.87 -7.28 -3.62
N SER A 101 -2.40 -6.19 -3.06
CA SER A 101 -2.71 -6.05 -1.65
C SER A 101 -4.17 -5.65 -1.49
N SER A 102 -4.90 -6.38 -0.65
CA SER A 102 -6.30 -6.06 -0.31
C SER A 102 -6.41 -5.63 1.15
N PHE A 103 -7.00 -4.46 1.37
CA PHE A 103 -7.35 -3.93 2.67
C PHE A 103 -8.87 -4.01 2.85
N ILE A 104 -9.33 -4.65 3.91
CA ILE A 104 -10.77 -4.83 4.16
C ILE A 104 -11.09 -4.47 5.60
N VAL A 105 -12.00 -3.52 5.78
CA VAL A 105 -12.63 -3.23 7.07
C VAL A 105 -14.06 -3.74 7.01
N HIS A 106 -14.39 -4.69 7.87
CA HIS A 106 -15.70 -5.32 7.95
C HIS A 106 -16.27 -5.22 9.36
N ARG A 107 -17.51 -4.77 9.45
CA ARG A 107 -18.31 -4.76 10.67
C ARG A 107 -19.41 -5.81 10.54
N SER A 108 -19.51 -6.68 11.54
CA SER A 108 -20.66 -7.56 11.74
C SER A 108 -21.15 -7.36 13.16
N GLN A 109 -22.36 -6.83 13.29
CA GLN A 109 -22.95 -6.43 14.56
C GLN A 109 -22.01 -5.48 15.33
N LYS A 110 -21.57 -5.90 16.53
CA LYS A 110 -20.66 -5.16 17.43
C LYS A 110 -19.18 -5.44 17.19
N LYS A 111 -18.83 -6.28 16.20
CA LYS A 111 -17.46 -6.67 15.92
C LYS A 111 -16.98 -5.99 14.65
N VAL A 112 -15.90 -5.22 14.78
CA VAL A 112 -15.16 -4.67 13.64
C VAL A 112 -13.88 -5.46 13.46
N THR A 113 -13.59 -5.84 12.23
CA THR A 113 -12.37 -6.55 11.82
C THR A 113 -11.71 -5.77 10.69
N ALA A 114 -10.41 -5.57 10.78
CA ALA A 114 -9.59 -5.06 9.69
C ALA A 114 -8.64 -6.18 9.27
N SER A 115 -8.51 -6.42 7.97
CA SER A 115 -7.65 -7.47 7.43
C SER A 115 -6.84 -6.98 6.25
N TYR A 116 -5.63 -7.53 6.14
CA TYR A 116 -4.71 -7.33 5.03
C TYR A 116 -4.48 -8.66 4.34
N HIS A 117 -4.54 -8.68 3.01
CA HIS A 117 -4.27 -9.87 2.20
C HIS A 117 -3.33 -9.53 1.06
N GLY A 118 -2.05 -9.87 1.24
CA GLY A 118 -1.03 -9.84 0.19
C GLY A 118 -1.12 -11.08 -0.71
N ARG A 119 -0.94 -10.89 -2.03
CA ARG A 119 -0.87 -11.98 -3.02
C ARG A 119 0.28 -11.70 -3.98
N ASN A 120 1.05 -12.75 -4.31
CA ASN A 120 2.21 -12.68 -5.21
C ASN A 120 3.25 -11.65 -4.79
N GLU A 121 3.45 -11.49 -3.48
CA GLU A 121 4.48 -10.64 -2.87
C GLU A 121 5.88 -11.26 -3.03
N ILE A 122 6.28 -11.45 -4.29
CA ILE A 122 7.57 -12.00 -4.67
C ILE A 122 8.53 -10.81 -4.86
N PRO A 123 9.65 -10.74 -4.11
CA PRO A 123 10.61 -9.67 -4.25
C PRO A 123 11.05 -9.50 -5.71
N ASN A 124 11.06 -8.26 -6.19
CA ASN A 124 11.53 -7.95 -7.53
C ASN A 124 13.07 -7.94 -7.53
N THR A 125 13.69 -9.08 -7.85
CA THR A 125 15.15 -9.24 -7.88
C THR A 125 15.78 -8.93 -9.26
N SER A 126 14.98 -8.51 -10.23
CA SER A 126 15.44 -8.21 -11.59
C SER A 126 15.92 -6.76 -11.66
N THR A 127 17.19 -6.52 -11.34
CA THR A 127 17.87 -5.24 -11.61
C THR A 127 18.84 -5.44 -12.77
N GLY A 128 18.60 -4.79 -13.90
CA GLY A 128 19.34 -4.97 -15.15
C GLY A 128 20.82 -4.53 -15.14
N ASN A 129 21.46 -4.18 -14.02
CA ASN A 129 22.91 -3.95 -14.01
C ASN A 129 23.62 -4.01 -12.63
N THR A 130 24.75 -4.74 -12.63
CA THR A 130 25.93 -4.69 -11.74
C THR A 130 25.87 -5.21 -10.29
N ALA A 131 26.92 -5.98 -9.96
CA ALA A 131 26.92 -7.05 -8.97
C ALA A 131 27.38 -6.67 -7.55
N ASP A 132 27.67 -5.40 -7.23
CA ASP A 132 28.15 -5.02 -5.89
C ASP A 132 27.08 -4.48 -4.93
N ASN A 133 25.89 -4.10 -5.44
CA ASN A 133 24.77 -3.71 -4.58
C ASN A 133 23.85 -4.87 -4.19
N ILE A 134 23.89 -6.00 -4.90
CA ILE A 134 22.89 -7.07 -4.79
C ILE A 134 22.87 -7.71 -3.39
N ARG A 135 24.03 -7.83 -2.72
CA ARG A 135 24.07 -8.43 -1.37
C ARG A 135 23.52 -7.47 -0.30
N ASN A 136 23.76 -6.17 -0.42
CA ASN A 136 23.15 -5.15 0.43
C ASN A 136 21.67 -4.99 0.13
N THR A 137 21.28 -5.08 -1.15
CA THR A 137 19.89 -5.09 -1.60
C THR A 137 19.15 -6.34 -1.14
N MET A 138 19.75 -7.53 -1.12
CA MET A 138 19.07 -8.73 -0.62
C MET A 138 18.80 -8.67 0.89
N VAL A 139 19.77 -8.19 1.67
CA VAL A 139 19.58 -7.94 3.12
C VAL A 139 18.56 -6.82 3.34
N ALA A 140 18.64 -5.74 2.57
CA ALA A 140 17.66 -4.66 2.60
C ALA A 140 16.28 -5.15 2.16
N MET A 141 16.18 -6.06 1.19
CA MET A 141 14.92 -6.61 0.72
C MET A 141 14.28 -7.47 1.81
N GLY A 142 15.05 -8.30 2.52
CA GLY A 142 14.56 -9.03 3.69
C GLY A 142 14.07 -8.08 4.81
N ALA A 143 14.82 -7.01 5.06
CA ALA A 143 14.44 -5.97 6.00
C ALA A 143 13.16 -5.22 5.57
N ILE A 144 13.02 -4.90 4.28
CA ILE A 144 11.84 -4.23 3.69
C ILE A 144 10.63 -5.16 3.72
N ALA A 145 10.77 -6.45 3.41
CA ALA A 145 9.68 -7.42 3.53
C ALA A 145 9.17 -7.50 4.98
N GLY A 146 10.08 -7.60 5.95
CA GLY A 146 9.72 -7.60 7.36
C GLY A 146 9.10 -6.27 7.81
N PHE A 147 9.63 -5.14 7.34
CA PHE A 147 9.05 -3.82 7.58
C PHE A 147 7.65 -3.69 6.97
N SER A 148 7.44 -4.19 5.75
CA SER A 148 6.17 -4.20 5.02
C SER A 148 5.11 -4.95 5.81
N GLU A 149 5.42 -6.16 6.31
CA GLU A 149 4.50 -6.91 7.17
C GLU A 149 4.14 -6.14 8.45
N VAL A 150 5.13 -5.53 9.12
CA VAL A 150 4.90 -4.69 10.30
C VAL A 150 4.05 -3.47 9.98
N GLN A 151 4.34 -2.78 8.87
CA GLN A 151 3.64 -1.59 8.41
C GLN A 151 2.16 -1.91 8.12
N TRP A 152 1.85 -2.96 7.36
CA TRP A 152 0.48 -3.34 7.04
C TRP A 152 -0.29 -3.87 8.25
N SER A 153 0.36 -4.63 9.13
CA SER A 153 -0.23 -5.07 10.39
C SER A 153 -0.57 -3.88 11.29
N THR A 154 0.32 -2.89 11.35
CA THR A 154 0.11 -1.67 12.13
C THR A 154 -1.01 -0.82 11.56
N LEU A 155 -1.07 -0.68 10.22
CA LEU A 155 -2.17 0.01 9.55
C LEU A 155 -3.52 -0.65 9.81
N ALA A 156 -3.60 -1.99 9.68
CA ALA A 156 -4.81 -2.74 9.95
C ALA A 156 -5.28 -2.56 11.41
N LYS A 157 -4.36 -2.58 12.38
CA LYS A 157 -4.67 -2.23 13.78
C LYS A 157 -5.11 -0.78 13.93
N GLY A 158 -4.51 0.13 13.17
CA GLY A 158 -4.87 1.55 13.11
C GLY A 158 -6.32 1.77 12.70
N PHE A 159 -6.82 1.02 11.71
CA PHE A 159 -8.23 1.08 11.29
C PHE A 159 -9.23 0.69 12.39
N LEU A 160 -8.79 -0.06 13.40
CA LEU A 160 -9.62 -0.50 14.52
C LEU A 160 -9.56 0.43 15.74
N LYS A 161 -8.74 1.48 15.70
CA LYS A 161 -8.67 2.44 16.81
C LYS A 161 -9.92 3.33 16.79
N ASN A 162 -10.51 3.51 17.97
CA ASN A 162 -11.82 4.13 18.14
C ASN A 162 -11.87 5.63 17.80
N GLU A 163 -10.74 6.33 17.67
CA GLU A 163 -10.66 7.76 17.36
C GLU A 163 -9.23 8.16 16.95
N ILE A 164 -9.07 8.95 15.88
CA ILE A 164 -7.85 9.76 15.67
C ILE A 164 -8.15 11.11 16.32
N ARG A 165 -7.63 11.39 17.51
CA ARG A 165 -7.67 12.75 18.05
C ARG A 165 -6.75 13.63 17.20
N GLN A 166 -7.34 14.62 16.53
CA GLN A 166 -6.63 15.70 15.83
C GLN A 166 -6.11 16.74 16.82
#